data_AF-A0AB39DXC0-F1
#
_entry.id   AF-A0AB39DXC0-F1
#
_cell.length_a   1.000
_cell.length_b   1.000
_cell.length_c   1.000
_cell.angle_alpha   90.00
_cell.angle_beta   90.00
_cell.angle_gamma   90.00
#
_symmetry.space_group_name_H-M   'P 1'
#
loop_
_entity.id
_entity.type
_entity.pdbx_description
1 polymer ?
#
loop_
_entity_poly.entity_id
_entity_poly.type
_entity_poly.pdbx_seq_one_letter_code
_entity_poly.pdbx_strand_id
1 'polypeptide(L)'
;MPDISLNRLMSFDHGIDTITYARKEEQATQGLPDRRNLMPTDDPVRAQLTQLLEKPNIGHFLEEALRPDIGNRDLLMPSEFAEALREALKALAGLAEHGGGDSRVLNRAVRLLKEETNLRDLVAMYRSALYQG
;
A
#
# COMPACT_ATOMS: atom_id res chain seq x y z
N MET A 1 -27.69 44.29 4.84
CA MET A 1 -27.60 43.00 4.14
C MET A 1 -26.88 43.24 2.83
N PRO A 2 -25.63 42.82 2.64
CA PRO A 2 -24.93 43.05 1.37
C PRO A 2 -25.26 41.94 0.36
N ASP A 3 -25.73 42.33 -0.81
CA ASP A 3 -25.93 41.49 -1.99
C ASP A 3 -24.58 41.03 -2.54
N ILE A 4 -24.39 39.72 -2.63
CA ILE A 4 -23.21 39.11 -3.26
C ILE A 4 -23.55 38.91 -4.73
N SER A 5 -23.18 39.89 -5.56
CA SER A 5 -23.38 39.85 -7.00
C SER A 5 -22.59 38.71 -7.65
N LEU A 6 -23.31 37.67 -8.10
CA LEU A 6 -22.81 36.44 -8.74
C LEU A 6 -21.92 36.68 -9.97
N ASN A 7 -22.02 37.87 -10.59
CA ASN A 7 -21.26 38.23 -11.80
C ASN A 7 -19.76 38.44 -11.56
N ARG A 8 -19.30 38.57 -10.31
CA ARG A 8 -17.85 38.69 -10.00
C ARG A 8 -17.13 37.34 -9.94
N LEU A 9 -17.87 36.22 -9.90
CA LEU A 9 -17.30 34.88 -9.78
C LEU A 9 -16.87 34.24 -11.11
N MET A 10 -17.15 34.86 -12.26
CA MET A 10 -16.90 34.25 -13.58
C MET A 10 -16.04 35.07 -14.55
N SER A 11 -15.45 36.19 -14.14
CA SER A 11 -14.45 36.90 -14.96
C SER A 11 -13.03 36.42 -14.59
N PHE A 12 -12.56 35.36 -15.24
CA PHE A 12 -11.17 34.91 -15.16
C PHE A 12 -10.30 35.71 -16.16
N ASP A 13 -10.22 37.03 -15.96
CA ASP A 13 -9.41 37.92 -16.82
C ASP A 13 -8.14 38.43 -16.09
N HIS A 14 -7.59 37.59 -15.22
CA HIS A 14 -6.37 37.91 -14.47
C HIS A 14 -5.32 36.83 -14.72
N GLY A 15 -4.19 37.27 -15.29
CA GLY A 15 -2.95 36.50 -15.31
C GLY A 15 -2.40 36.30 -13.90
N ILE A 16 -1.25 35.65 -13.78
CA ILE A 16 -0.59 35.43 -12.49
C ILE A 16 -0.11 36.79 -11.96
N ASP A 17 -0.91 37.39 -11.08
CA ASP A 17 -0.65 38.72 -10.54
C ASP A 17 0.44 38.71 -9.45
N THR A 18 0.71 37.54 -8.83
CA THR A 18 1.75 37.40 -7.81
C THR A 18 2.17 35.94 -7.64
N ILE A 19 3.49 35.69 -7.61
CA ILE A 19 4.07 34.42 -7.17
C ILE A 19 4.42 34.57 -5.69
N THR A 20 3.64 33.97 -4.80
CA THR A 20 3.99 33.88 -3.38
C THR A 20 4.88 32.67 -3.15
N TYR A 21 6.14 32.91 -2.77
CA TYR A 21 7.00 31.84 -2.26
C TYR A 21 6.51 31.45 -0.87
N ALA A 22 5.83 30.31 -0.76
CA ALA A 22 5.46 29.74 0.53
C ALA A 22 6.73 29.56 1.36
N ARG A 23 6.83 30.25 2.50
CA ARG A 23 7.94 30.08 3.44
C ARG A 23 7.91 28.63 3.89
N LYS A 24 9.06 27.95 3.87
CA LYS A 24 9.21 26.51 4.20
C LYS A 24 8.56 26.10 5.54
N GLU A 25 8.35 27.06 6.44
CA GLU A 25 7.68 26.88 7.74
C GLU A 25 6.15 26.77 7.65
N GLU A 26 5.50 27.40 6.65
CA GLU A 26 4.04 27.32 6.46
C GLU A 26 3.63 26.02 5.75
N GLN A 27 4.48 25.48 4.88
CA GLN A 27 4.28 24.18 4.22
C GLN A 27 4.23 23.00 5.19
N ALA A 28 4.79 23.13 6.40
CA ALA A 28 4.71 22.09 7.42
C ALA A 28 3.28 21.85 7.93
N THR A 29 2.39 22.85 7.81
CA THR A 29 0.98 22.74 8.21
C THR A 29 0.05 22.29 7.08
N GLN A 30 0.50 22.36 5.82
CA GLN A 30 -0.14 21.76 4.65
C GLN A 30 0.63 20.51 4.20
N GLY A 31 1.00 19.67 5.16
CA GLY A 31 1.51 18.34 4.85
C GLY A 31 0.49 17.57 4.00
N LEU A 32 0.97 16.76 3.05
CA LEU A 32 0.14 15.77 2.37
C LEU A 32 -0.70 15.05 3.43
N PRO A 33 -2.01 14.82 3.19
CA PRO A 33 -2.85 14.13 4.15
C PRO A 33 -2.15 12.84 4.57
N ASP A 34 -2.17 12.57 5.88
CA ASP A 34 -1.52 11.39 6.46
C ASP A 34 -1.81 10.19 5.58
N ARG A 35 -0.74 9.47 5.19
CA ARG A 35 -0.85 8.22 4.43
C ARG A 35 -1.69 7.26 5.28
N ARG A 36 -3.00 7.30 5.10
CA ARG A 36 -3.90 6.34 5.69
C ARG A 36 -3.49 5.00 5.11
N ASN A 37 -3.06 4.09 5.98
CA ASN A 37 -2.93 2.68 5.66
C ASN A 37 -4.34 2.15 5.39
N LEU A 38 -4.86 2.45 4.20
CA LEU A 38 -6.12 1.92 3.72
C LEU A 38 -5.86 0.45 3.42
N MET A 39 -6.63 -0.43 4.05
CA MET A 39 -6.60 -1.84 3.72
C MET A 39 -6.90 -2.02 2.23
N PRO A 40 -6.21 -2.92 1.53
CA PRO A 40 -6.46 -3.16 0.12
C PRO A 40 -7.90 -3.63 -0.03
N THR A 41 -8.62 -2.99 -0.94
CA THR A 41 -10.02 -3.34 -1.22
C THR A 41 -10.06 -4.72 -1.86
N ASP A 42 -11.01 -5.55 -1.43
CA ASP A 42 -11.21 -6.88 -2.02
C ASP A 42 -11.78 -6.77 -3.44
N ASP A 43 -12.59 -5.76 -3.70
CA ASP A 43 -13.26 -5.63 -4.97
C ASP A 43 -12.36 -4.96 -6.01
N PRO A 44 -12.34 -5.49 -7.25
CA PRO A 44 -11.78 -4.75 -8.36
C PRO A 44 -12.52 -3.42 -8.47
N VAL A 45 -11.78 -2.33 -8.67
CA VAL A 45 -12.36 -1.00 -8.86
C VAL A 45 -13.18 -1.01 -10.16
N ARG A 46 -14.48 -1.29 -10.04
CA ARG A 46 -15.45 -1.23 -11.14
C ARG A 46 -16.30 0.02 -10.99
N ALA A 47 -16.67 0.63 -12.12
CA ALA A 47 -17.66 1.70 -12.11
C ALA A 47 -19.00 1.13 -11.63
N GLN A 48 -19.65 1.78 -10.66
CA GLN A 48 -20.89 1.32 -10.02
C GLN A 48 -22.01 1.03 -11.05
N LEU A 49 -22.06 1.80 -12.14
CA LEU A 49 -22.98 1.60 -13.26
C LEU A 49 -22.74 0.28 -14.01
N THR A 50 -21.49 -0.12 -14.18
CA THR A 50 -21.11 -1.40 -14.80
C THR A 50 -21.56 -2.57 -13.92
N GLN A 51 -21.42 -2.44 -12.60
CA GLN A 51 -21.87 -3.44 -11.62
C GLN A 51 -23.39 -3.65 -11.65
N LEU A 52 -24.17 -2.60 -11.89
CA LEU A 52 -25.63 -2.65 -11.98
C LEU A 52 -26.15 -3.23 -13.31
N LEU A 53 -25.35 -3.15 -14.38
CA LEU A 53 -25.77 -3.51 -15.73
C LEU A 53 -25.18 -4.83 -16.24
N GLU A 54 -24.11 -5.34 -15.62
CA GLU A 54 -23.51 -6.62 -16.02
C GLU A 54 -24.33 -7.83 -15.53
N LYS A 55 -24.59 -8.76 -16.45
CA LYS A 55 -25.05 -10.11 -16.11
C LYS A 55 -23.86 -10.98 -15.72
N PRO A 56 -24.02 -11.92 -14.77
CA PRO A 56 -22.95 -12.86 -14.42
C PRO A 56 -22.49 -13.59 -15.69
N ASN A 57 -21.20 -13.45 -16.00
CA ASN A 57 -20.56 -14.00 -17.19
C ASN A 57 -19.45 -14.98 -16.80
N ILE A 58 -18.98 -15.75 -17.77
CA ILE A 58 -17.91 -16.75 -17.55
C ILE A 58 -16.62 -16.13 -17.01
N GLY A 59 -16.31 -14.88 -17.37
CA GLY A 59 -15.17 -14.15 -16.81
C GLY A 59 -15.30 -13.95 -15.30
N HIS A 60 -16.47 -13.56 -14.81
CA HIS A 60 -16.74 -13.42 -13.38
C HIS A 60 -16.60 -14.76 -12.64
N PHE A 61 -17.13 -15.84 -13.21
CA PHE A 61 -16.99 -17.17 -12.61
C PHE A 61 -15.52 -17.61 -12.52
N LEU A 62 -14.73 -17.33 -13.56
CA LEU A 62 -13.31 -17.66 -13.57
C LEU A 62 -12.52 -16.78 -12.58
N GLU A 63 -12.80 -15.48 -12.50
CA GLU A 63 -12.18 -14.58 -11.51
C GLU A 63 -12.46 -15.05 -10.09
N GLU A 64 -13.69 -15.43 -9.79
CA GLU A 64 -14.10 -15.91 -8.47
C GLU A 64 -13.49 -17.27 -8.13
N ALA A 65 -13.40 -18.18 -9.11
CA ALA A 65 -12.77 -19.49 -8.94
C ALA A 65 -11.24 -19.44 -8.80
N LEU A 66 -10.58 -18.45 -9.42
CA LEU A 66 -9.13 -18.28 -9.38
C LEU A 66 -8.65 -17.41 -8.22
N ARG A 67 -9.59 -16.78 -7.49
CA ARG A 67 -9.26 -15.88 -6.39
C ARG A 67 -8.66 -16.67 -5.23
N PRO A 68 -7.44 -16.35 -4.77
CA PRO A 68 -6.87 -17.01 -3.60
C PRO A 68 -7.67 -16.63 -2.36
N ASP A 69 -7.95 -17.62 -1.51
CA ASP A 69 -8.53 -17.38 -0.19
C ASP A 69 -7.46 -16.79 0.73
N ILE A 70 -7.61 -15.51 1.07
CA ILE A 70 -6.66 -14.76 1.90
C ILE A 70 -7.23 -14.68 3.32
N GLY A 71 -6.79 -15.60 4.18
CA GLY A 71 -7.30 -15.69 5.55
C GLY A 71 -6.98 -14.48 6.44
N ASN A 72 -5.79 -13.88 6.31
CA ASN A 72 -5.44 -12.64 7.03
C ASN A 72 -5.11 -11.52 6.05
N ARG A 73 -6.05 -10.56 5.92
CA ARG A 73 -6.00 -9.44 4.98
C ARG A 73 -4.97 -8.38 5.37
N ASP A 74 -4.62 -8.32 6.66
CA ASP A 74 -3.62 -7.38 7.13
C ASP A 74 -2.27 -7.70 6.48
N LEU A 75 -1.98 -8.97 6.17
CA LEU A 75 -0.78 -9.39 5.43
C LEU A 75 -0.68 -8.84 4.01
N LEU A 76 -1.73 -8.24 3.46
CA LEU A 76 -1.65 -7.53 2.18
C LEU A 76 -1.02 -6.14 2.34
N MET A 77 -0.95 -5.61 3.56
CA MET A 77 -0.25 -4.38 3.86
C MET A 77 1.26 -4.64 3.96
N PRO A 78 2.10 -3.80 3.30
CA PRO A 78 3.55 -4.03 3.30
C PRO A 78 4.19 -4.08 4.70
N SER A 79 3.68 -3.30 5.66
CA SER A 79 4.17 -3.28 7.04
C SER A 79 3.84 -4.56 7.78
N GLU A 80 2.57 -4.93 7.78
CA GLU A 80 2.04 -6.14 8.44
C GLU A 80 2.67 -7.41 7.86
N PHE A 81 2.83 -7.47 6.53
CA PHE A 81 3.54 -8.57 5.87
C PHE A 81 4.98 -8.69 6.37
N ALA A 82 5.70 -7.58 6.47
CA ALA A 82 7.09 -7.56 6.92
C ALA A 82 7.22 -7.99 8.39
N GLU A 83 6.28 -7.58 9.24
CA GLU A 83 6.24 -7.99 10.65
C GLU A 83 5.93 -9.48 10.80
N ALA A 84 4.88 -9.97 10.13
CA ALA A 84 4.53 -11.38 10.14
C ALA A 84 5.66 -12.27 9.60
N LEU A 85 6.37 -11.81 8.56
CA LEU A 85 7.53 -12.53 8.02
C LEU A 85 8.68 -12.62 9.03
N ARG A 86 8.97 -11.54 9.77
CA ARG A 86 9.99 -11.53 10.83
C ARG A 86 9.60 -12.46 11.98
N GLU A 87 8.34 -12.46 12.37
CA GLU A 87 7.83 -13.33 13.42
C GLU A 87 7.91 -14.82 13.01
N ALA A 88 7.50 -15.14 11.78
CA ALA A 88 7.63 -16.49 11.22
C ALA A 88 9.09 -16.96 11.17
N LEU A 89 10.02 -16.09 10.78
CA LEU A 89 11.46 -16.40 10.79
C LEU A 89 11.94 -16.70 12.21
N LYS A 90 11.56 -15.87 13.20
CA LYS A 90 11.92 -16.08 14.61
C LYS A 90 11.39 -17.41 15.13
N ALA A 91 10.15 -17.75 14.82
CA ALA A 91 9.53 -19.02 15.22
C ALA A 91 10.25 -20.22 14.58
N LEU A 92 10.54 -20.15 13.28
CA LEU A 92 11.24 -21.22 12.55
C LEU A 92 12.69 -21.39 13.01
N ALA A 93 13.39 -20.29 13.32
CA ALA A 93 14.74 -20.33 13.88
C ALA A 93 14.74 -21.01 15.26
N GLY A 94 13.77 -20.65 16.13
CA GLY A 94 13.59 -21.32 17.41
C GLY A 94 13.33 -22.82 17.24
N LEU A 95 12.44 -23.22 16.33
CA LEU A 95 12.17 -24.64 16.05
C LEU A 95 13.38 -25.40 15.48
N ALA A 96 14.20 -24.74 14.66
CA ALA A 96 15.43 -25.33 14.12
C ALA A 96 16.47 -25.62 15.22
N GLU A 97 16.58 -24.76 16.23
CA GLU A 97 17.49 -24.89 17.37
C GLU A 97 17.12 -26.03 18.32
N HIS A 98 15.82 -26.33 18.47
CA HIS A 98 15.33 -27.40 19.35
C HIS A 98 15.58 -28.83 18.79
N GLY A 99 16.16 -28.96 17.58
CA GLY A 99 16.76 -30.21 17.12
C GLY A 99 15.78 -31.37 16.93
N GLY A 100 14.71 -31.18 16.16
CA GLY A 100 13.86 -32.27 15.66
C GLY A 100 14.41 -32.93 14.39
N GLY A 101 13.80 -34.06 13.97
CA GLY A 101 14.20 -34.82 12.76
C GLY A 101 14.26 -34.00 11.46
N ASP A 102 13.52 -32.89 11.40
CA ASP A 102 13.48 -31.98 10.25
C ASP A 102 14.43 -30.77 10.36
N SER A 103 15.34 -30.75 11.33
CA SER A 103 16.24 -29.62 11.58
C SER A 103 17.03 -29.18 10.34
N ARG A 104 17.42 -30.11 9.44
CA ARG A 104 18.11 -29.75 8.18
C ARG A 104 17.22 -28.95 7.22
N VAL A 105 15.95 -29.31 7.10
CA VAL A 105 14.97 -28.62 6.24
C VAL A 105 14.64 -27.26 6.84
N LEU A 106 14.43 -27.21 8.16
CA LEU A 106 14.19 -25.96 8.89
C LEU A 106 15.36 -24.99 8.77
N ASN A 107 16.60 -25.46 8.94
CA ASN A 107 17.79 -24.62 8.75
C ASN A 107 17.91 -24.08 7.32
N ARG A 108 17.55 -24.89 6.31
CA ARG A 108 17.51 -24.42 4.91
C ARG A 108 16.42 -23.38 4.69
N ALA A 109 15.22 -23.58 5.26
CA ALA A 109 14.12 -22.64 5.17
C ALA A 109 14.47 -21.30 5.84
N VAL A 110 15.07 -21.35 7.05
CA VAL A 110 15.56 -20.15 7.76
C VAL A 110 16.60 -19.40 6.94
N ARG A 111 17.54 -20.11 6.30
CA ARG A 111 18.53 -19.46 5.42
C ARG A 111 17.87 -18.76 4.23
N LEU A 112 16.93 -19.43 3.55
CA LEU A 112 16.23 -18.87 2.41
C LEU A 112 15.39 -17.65 2.80
N LEU A 113 14.69 -17.71 3.93
CA LEU A 113 13.91 -16.59 4.47
C LEU A 113 14.79 -15.40 4.83
N LYS A 114 15.99 -15.63 5.39
CA LYS A 114 16.96 -14.55 5.67
C LYS A 114 17.44 -13.86 4.39
N GLU A 115 17.71 -14.64 3.35
CA GLU A 115 18.10 -14.10 2.03
C GLU A 115 16.97 -13.23 1.45
N GLU A 116 15.73 -13.70 1.55
CA GLU A 116 14.54 -12.97 1.09
C GLU A 116 14.33 -11.65 1.84
N THR A 117 14.44 -11.66 3.18
CA THR A 117 14.32 -10.43 3.99
C THR A 117 15.39 -9.41 3.63
N ASN A 118 16.63 -9.85 3.40
CA ASN A 118 17.74 -8.97 3.02
C ASN A 118 17.50 -8.32 1.64
N LEU A 119 16.97 -9.07 0.68
CA LEU A 119 16.62 -8.54 -0.63
C LEU A 119 15.51 -7.49 -0.54
N ARG A 120 14.50 -7.71 0.31
CA ARG A 120 13.43 -6.73 0.54
C ARG A 120 13.95 -5.44 1.15
N ASP A 121 14.84 -5.53 2.13
CA ASP A 121 15.46 -4.36 2.76
C ASP A 121 16.29 -3.57 1.74
N LEU A 122 17.02 -4.26 0.87
CA LEU A 122 17.79 -3.65 -0.21
C LEU A 122 16.89 -2.90 -1.20
N VAL A 123 15.77 -3.50 -1.62
CA VAL A 123 14.78 -2.84 -2.48
C VAL A 123 14.15 -1.63 -1.79
N ALA A 124 13.84 -1.73 -0.50
CA ALA A 124 13.30 -0.62 0.28
C ALA A 124 14.30 0.55 0.35
N MET A 125 15.59 0.26 0.55
CA MET A 125 16.67 1.25 0.51
C MET A 125 16.75 1.94 -0.85
N TYR A 126 16.81 1.19 -1.96
CA TYR A 126 16.85 1.78 -3.30
C TYR A 126 15.62 2.63 -3.60
N ARG A 127 14.44 2.16 -3.19
CA ARG A 127 13.20 2.94 -3.34
C ARG A 127 13.26 4.24 -2.55
N SER A 128 13.80 4.23 -1.33
CA SER A 128 13.96 5.46 -0.54
C SER A 128 14.95 6.44 -1.16
N ALA A 129 16.06 5.94 -1.72
CA ALA A 129 17.04 6.77 -2.43
C ALA A 129 16.45 7.43 -3.67
N LEU A 130 15.59 6.71 -4.42
CA LEU A 130 14.86 7.27 -5.57
C LEU A 130 13.85 8.35 -5.20
N TYR A 131 13.25 8.30 -4.00
CA TYR A 131 12.33 9.34 -3.55
C TYR A 131 13.04 10.56 -2.94
N GLN A 132 14.33 10.45 -2.64
CA GLN A 132 15.14 11.54 -2.06
C GLN A 132 15.88 12.38 -3.11
N GLY A 133 15.96 11.91 -4.37
CA GLY A 133 16.51 12.65 -5.51
C GLY A 133 15.42 13.29 -6.36
#